data_AF-A0A3R9UP76-F1
#
_entry.id   AF-A0A3R9UP76-F1
#
_cell.length_a   1.000
_cell.length_b   1.000
_cell.length_c   1.000
_cell.angle_alpha   90.00
_cell.angle_beta   90.00
_cell.angle_gamma   90.00
#
_symmetry.space_group_name_H-M   'P 1'
#
loop_
_entity.id
_entity.type
_entity.pdbx_description
1 polymer ?
#
loop_
_entity_poly.entity_id
_entity_poly.type
_entity_poly.pdbx_seq_one_letter_code
_entity_poly.pdbx_strand_id
1 'polypeptide(L)'
;MRRSRVVLSVLAALSLGLGVAGSAQAGVGLPPVVAHVPTQDKVVFITVDDGWHHDPAAAQLLIERRVPVSLFLLPGATAYDGQYFTGLVEQGRATVENHTVSHPDLTTLDAAGKDAEVCGAGEQVQAAFGRAPKLLRPPYGAVNDEVRVAAKACGIKALVTWTHDFTTWGDTPPPTPALKAGDIVLLHFTPTLAADLQRALDAARAAGLKPAALLPQLRAAGIVS
;
A
#
# COMPACT_ATOMS: atom_id res chain seq x y z
N MET A 1 -34.26 -78.30 29.32
CA MET A 1 -33.81 -77.47 30.46
C MET A 1 -33.45 -76.09 29.95
N ARG A 2 -34.06 -75.05 30.53
CA ARG A 2 -33.79 -73.62 30.27
C ARG A 2 -32.31 -73.27 30.46
N ARG A 3 -31.79 -72.35 29.64
CA ARG A 3 -30.88 -71.22 29.99
C ARG A 3 -30.44 -70.56 28.67
N SER A 4 -31.11 -69.48 28.27
CA SER A 4 -30.83 -68.07 28.63
C SER A 4 -30.03 -67.40 27.52
N ARG A 5 -30.74 -66.60 26.71
CA ARG A 5 -30.18 -65.64 25.75
C ARG A 5 -29.50 -64.52 26.54
N VAL A 6 -28.22 -64.28 26.29
CA VAL A 6 -27.53 -63.06 26.74
C VAL A 6 -27.58 -62.08 25.57
N VAL A 7 -28.39 -61.04 25.72
CA VAL A 7 -28.41 -59.87 24.83
C VAL A 7 -27.32 -58.93 25.34
N LEU A 8 -26.32 -58.66 24.52
CA LEU A 8 -25.27 -57.68 24.80
C LEU A 8 -25.82 -56.29 24.47
N SER A 9 -26.25 -55.54 25.49
CA SER A 9 -26.66 -54.15 25.35
C SER A 9 -25.42 -53.26 25.34
N VAL A 10 -25.06 -52.72 24.18
CA VAL A 10 -24.04 -51.67 24.05
C VAL A 10 -24.71 -50.33 24.41
N LEU A 11 -24.41 -49.80 25.61
CA LEU A 11 -24.72 -48.41 25.95
C LEU A 11 -23.74 -47.49 25.22
N ALA A 12 -24.21 -46.80 24.19
CA ALA A 12 -23.54 -45.62 23.65
C ALA A 12 -23.85 -44.43 24.57
N ALA A 13 -22.86 -43.97 25.32
CA ALA A 13 -22.95 -42.73 26.08
C ALA A 13 -22.90 -41.54 25.11
N LEU A 14 -24.04 -40.88 24.90
CA LEU A 14 -24.09 -39.56 24.27
C LEU A 14 -23.58 -38.53 25.28
N SER A 15 -22.29 -38.19 25.19
CA SER A 15 -21.76 -36.98 25.84
C SER A 15 -22.11 -35.77 24.98
N LEU A 16 -23.17 -35.03 25.37
CA LEU A 16 -23.39 -33.66 24.92
C LEU A 16 -22.24 -32.79 25.45
N GLY A 17 -21.21 -32.62 24.64
CA GLY A 17 -20.28 -31.51 24.82
C GLY A 17 -21.05 -30.22 24.52
N LEU A 18 -21.41 -29.48 25.57
CA LEU A 18 -21.73 -28.05 25.42
C LEU A 18 -20.49 -27.39 24.83
N GLY A 19 -20.50 -27.22 23.52
CA GLY A 19 -19.61 -26.28 22.86
C GLY A 19 -19.93 -24.91 23.44
N VAL A 20 -19.08 -24.44 24.34
CA VAL A 20 -18.97 -23.00 24.58
C VAL A 20 -18.47 -22.45 23.25
N ALA A 21 -19.43 -22.05 22.41
CA ALA A 21 -19.16 -21.22 21.26
C ALA A 21 -18.50 -19.97 21.82
N GLY A 22 -17.16 -19.97 21.79
CA GLY A 22 -16.37 -18.77 21.95
C GLY A 22 -16.95 -17.77 20.97
N SER A 23 -17.60 -16.75 21.53
CA SER A 23 -18.27 -15.72 20.77
C SER A 23 -17.22 -15.08 19.87
N ALA A 24 -17.22 -15.47 18.60
CA ALA A 24 -16.44 -14.79 17.58
C ALA A 24 -17.04 -13.38 17.45
N GLN A 25 -16.55 -12.45 18.27
CA GLN A 25 -16.52 -11.06 17.85
C GLN A 25 -15.76 -11.07 16.52
N ALA A 26 -16.47 -10.76 15.43
CA ALA A 26 -15.86 -10.48 14.15
C ALA A 26 -14.97 -9.22 14.31
N GLY A 27 -13.75 -9.42 14.77
CA GLY A 27 -12.75 -8.38 14.92
C GLY A 27 -12.32 -7.94 13.53
N VAL A 28 -12.90 -6.87 13.02
CA VAL A 28 -12.43 -6.25 11.78
C VAL A 28 -10.99 -5.81 12.05
N GLY A 29 -10.01 -6.52 11.49
CA GLY A 29 -8.58 -6.25 11.70
C GLY A 29 -8.18 -4.81 11.35
N LEU A 30 -7.07 -4.36 11.92
CA LEU A 30 -6.43 -3.11 11.52
C LEU A 30 -5.81 -3.26 10.11
N PRO A 31 -5.80 -2.21 9.27
CA PRO A 31 -5.15 -2.25 7.95
C PRO A 31 -3.73 -2.82 8.03
N PRO A 32 -3.34 -3.78 7.18
CA PRO A 32 -1.99 -4.33 7.19
C PRO A 32 -0.96 -3.28 6.81
N VAL A 33 0.28 -3.48 7.27
CA VAL A 33 1.46 -2.74 6.81
C VAL A 33 2.17 -3.61 5.79
N VAL A 34 2.44 -3.07 4.60
CA VAL A 34 2.94 -3.81 3.45
C VAL A 34 4.22 -3.16 2.93
N ALA A 35 5.36 -3.79 3.19
CA ALA A 35 6.64 -3.42 2.58
C ALA A 35 6.90 -4.17 1.27
N HIS A 36 6.35 -5.38 1.15
CA HIS A 36 6.55 -6.31 0.05
C HIS A 36 5.24 -7.05 -0.23
N VAL A 37 4.93 -7.29 -1.51
CA VAL A 37 3.74 -8.05 -1.92
C VAL A 37 4.11 -9.50 -2.19
N PRO A 38 3.58 -10.47 -1.43
CA PRO A 38 3.79 -11.89 -1.70
C PRO A 38 3.12 -12.26 -3.03
N THR A 39 3.92 -12.44 -4.07
CA THR A 39 3.44 -12.82 -5.40
C THR A 39 4.45 -13.71 -6.13
N GLN A 40 3.95 -14.57 -7.00
CA GLN A 40 4.75 -15.33 -7.96
C GLN A 40 4.86 -14.61 -9.32
N ASP A 41 4.07 -13.57 -9.53
CA ASP A 41 4.15 -12.75 -10.73
C ASP A 41 5.49 -12.02 -10.78
N LYS A 42 6.10 -11.98 -11.96
CA LYS A 42 7.39 -11.30 -12.18
C LYS A 42 7.21 -9.79 -12.24
N VAL A 43 6.83 -9.19 -11.12
CA VAL A 43 6.44 -7.77 -11.03
C VAL A 43 7.11 -7.03 -9.87
N VAL A 44 7.24 -5.72 -10.05
CA VAL A 44 7.63 -4.75 -9.01
C VAL A 44 6.62 -3.61 -8.99
N PHE A 45 6.56 -2.88 -7.87
CA PHE A 45 5.63 -1.76 -7.69
C PHE A 45 6.41 -0.46 -7.58
N ILE A 46 6.29 0.39 -8.59
CA ILE A 46 6.92 1.72 -8.58
C ILE A 46 6.01 2.67 -7.81
N THR A 47 6.59 3.38 -6.86
CA THR A 47 5.89 4.38 -6.06
C THR A 47 6.70 5.67 -5.96
N VAL A 48 6.04 6.82 -5.86
CA VAL A 48 6.70 8.13 -5.79
C VAL A 48 6.00 9.01 -4.75
N ASP A 49 6.77 9.63 -3.86
CA ASP A 49 6.26 10.37 -2.69
C ASP A 49 6.43 11.90 -2.82
N ASP A 50 5.66 12.62 -2.00
CA ASP A 50 5.60 14.07 -1.78
C ASP A 50 4.88 14.90 -2.84
N GLY A 51 5.44 14.96 -4.04
CA GLY A 51 4.90 15.72 -5.16
C GLY A 51 5.48 17.11 -5.38
N TRP A 52 6.36 17.64 -4.52
CA TRP A 52 6.76 19.06 -4.62
C TRP A 52 7.55 19.46 -5.88
N HIS A 53 8.23 18.52 -6.54
CA HIS A 53 8.92 18.79 -7.80
C HIS A 53 8.19 18.15 -8.99
N HIS A 54 8.01 18.91 -10.06
CA HIS A 54 7.31 18.45 -11.27
C HIS A 54 8.31 18.28 -12.41
N ASP A 55 9.00 17.14 -12.44
CA ASP A 55 9.96 16.80 -13.49
C ASP A 55 9.23 16.39 -14.78
N PRO A 56 9.32 17.16 -15.88
CA PRO A 56 8.66 16.84 -17.14
C PRO A 56 9.23 15.57 -17.81
N ALA A 57 10.52 15.31 -17.64
CA ALA A 57 11.17 14.14 -18.22
C ALA A 57 10.70 12.86 -17.51
N ALA A 58 10.52 12.91 -16.19
CA ALA A 58 9.91 11.82 -15.44
C ALA A 58 8.46 11.56 -15.87
N ALA A 59 7.67 12.62 -16.05
CA ALA A 59 6.29 12.49 -16.52
C ALA A 59 6.21 11.87 -17.91
N GLN A 60 7.03 12.35 -18.85
CA GLN A 60 7.13 11.79 -20.19
C GLN A 60 7.51 10.30 -20.13
N LEU A 61 8.49 9.94 -19.32
CA LEU A 61 8.93 8.55 -19.13
C LEU A 61 7.80 7.64 -18.63
N LEU A 62 7.03 8.09 -17.63
CA LEU A 62 5.89 7.35 -17.07
C LEU A 62 4.78 7.16 -18.11
N ILE A 63 4.45 8.22 -18.85
CA ILE A 63 3.36 8.23 -19.84
C ILE A 63 3.72 7.38 -21.06
N GLU A 64 4.85 7.66 -21.71
CA GLU A 64 5.25 6.99 -22.95
C GLU A 64 5.49 5.49 -22.75
N ARG A 65 6.09 5.11 -21.63
CA ARG A 65 6.32 3.69 -21.31
C ARG A 65 5.13 3.03 -20.60
N ARG A 66 4.03 3.76 -20.38
CA ARG A 66 2.82 3.30 -19.70
C ARG A 66 3.12 2.59 -18.38
N VAL A 67 4.01 3.16 -17.57
CA VAL A 67 4.45 2.58 -16.29
C VAL A 67 3.31 2.72 -15.28
N PRO A 68 2.76 1.61 -14.73
CA PRO A 68 1.89 1.70 -13.57
C PRO A 68 2.66 2.24 -12.38
N VAL A 69 2.15 3.28 -11.75
CA VAL A 69 2.82 3.96 -10.63
C VAL A 69 1.80 4.39 -9.58
N SER A 70 2.12 4.21 -8.30
CA SER A 70 1.33 4.76 -7.20
C SER A 70 2.00 6.05 -6.70
N LEU A 71 1.29 7.17 -6.75
CA LEU A 71 1.80 8.47 -6.33
C LEU A 71 1.26 8.78 -4.94
N PHE A 72 2.09 8.79 -3.91
CA PHE A 72 1.68 9.17 -2.57
C PHE A 72 1.92 10.67 -2.41
N LEU A 73 0.87 11.45 -2.66
CA LEU A 73 1.00 12.90 -2.81
C LEU A 73 0.55 13.63 -1.56
N LEU A 74 1.26 14.72 -1.25
CA LEU A 74 0.79 15.73 -0.32
C LEU A 74 -0.23 16.62 -1.04
N PRO A 75 -1.41 16.90 -0.45
CA PRO A 75 -2.41 17.77 -1.06
C PRO A 75 -1.86 19.15 -1.45
N GLY A 76 -0.95 19.72 -0.66
CA GLY A 76 -0.30 20.99 -0.96
C GLY A 76 0.44 21.00 -2.30
N ALA A 77 1.12 19.90 -2.65
CA ALA A 77 1.79 19.77 -3.94
C ALA A 77 0.79 19.69 -5.10
N THR A 78 -0.30 18.93 -4.91
CA THR A 78 -1.36 18.81 -5.93
C THR A 78 -2.09 20.12 -6.20
N ALA A 79 -2.26 20.96 -5.17
CA ALA A 79 -2.88 22.28 -5.31
C ALA A 79 -1.97 23.27 -6.02
N TYR A 80 -0.64 23.11 -5.91
CA TYR A 80 0.34 23.97 -6.58
C TYR A 80 0.35 23.75 -8.10
N ASP A 81 0.24 22.49 -8.56
CA ASP A 81 0.19 22.15 -10.00
C ASP A 81 -0.70 20.93 -10.27
N GLY A 82 -2.01 21.14 -10.23
CA GLY A 82 -2.96 20.05 -10.48
C GLY A 82 -2.89 19.49 -11.91
N GLN A 83 -2.38 20.24 -12.88
CA GLN A 83 -2.31 19.81 -14.28
C GLN A 83 -1.25 18.74 -14.48
N TYR A 84 -0.09 18.88 -13.84
CA TYR A 84 0.97 17.87 -13.89
C TYR A 84 0.45 16.49 -13.44
N PHE A 85 -0.19 16.42 -12.27
CA PHE A 85 -0.70 15.15 -11.73
C PHE A 85 -1.91 14.62 -12.49
N THR A 86 -2.82 15.49 -12.93
CA THR A 86 -3.94 15.09 -13.79
C THR A 86 -3.43 14.44 -15.08
N GLY A 87 -2.38 15.02 -15.70
CA GLY A 87 -1.73 14.43 -16.87
C GLY A 87 -1.17 13.02 -16.61
N LEU A 88 -0.50 12.80 -15.48
CA LEU A 88 0.01 11.47 -15.09
C LEU A 88 -1.11 10.43 -14.93
N VAL A 89 -2.26 10.85 -14.40
CA VAL A 89 -3.42 9.98 -14.18
C VAL A 89 -4.15 9.68 -15.49
N GLU A 90 -4.47 10.71 -16.28
CA GLU A 90 -5.31 10.58 -17.49
C GLU A 90 -4.56 9.99 -18.68
N GLN A 91 -3.30 10.37 -18.87
CA GLN A 91 -2.50 9.97 -20.03
C GLN A 91 -1.60 8.76 -19.71
N GLY A 92 -1.25 8.58 -18.44
CA GLY A 92 -0.39 7.52 -17.95
C GLY A 92 -1.16 6.34 -17.35
N ARG A 93 -0.54 5.73 -16.33
CA ARG A 93 -1.14 4.67 -15.49
C ARG A 93 -0.92 4.98 -14.01
N ALA A 94 -0.92 6.26 -13.67
CA ALA A 94 -0.71 6.72 -12.30
C ALA A 94 -1.96 6.55 -11.43
N THR A 95 -1.74 6.35 -10.14
CA THR A 95 -2.78 6.22 -9.13
C THR A 95 -2.34 7.03 -7.91
N VAL A 96 -2.95 8.19 -7.67
CA VAL A 96 -2.80 9.02 -6.46
C VAL A 96 -3.30 8.34 -5.17
N GLU A 97 -2.47 8.30 -4.14
CA GLU A 97 -2.72 7.69 -2.84
C GLU A 97 -2.35 8.67 -1.72
N ASN A 98 -2.67 8.32 -0.46
CA ASN A 98 -2.59 9.25 0.66
C ASN A 98 -1.18 9.34 1.24
N HIS A 99 -0.63 10.55 1.38
CA HIS A 99 0.64 10.81 2.07
C HIS A 99 0.53 11.83 3.20
N THR A 100 -0.63 11.89 3.88
CA THR A 100 -1.00 12.91 4.87
C THR A 100 -1.17 14.30 4.29
N VAL A 101 -1.60 15.27 5.10
CA VAL A 101 -1.81 16.65 4.66
C VAL A 101 -0.47 17.39 4.64
N SER A 102 0.31 17.28 5.72
CA SER A 102 1.48 18.13 5.97
C SER A 102 2.80 17.37 6.19
N HIS A 103 2.82 16.05 5.97
CA HIS A 103 3.98 15.18 6.16
C HIS A 103 4.52 15.08 7.62
N PRO A 104 3.69 15.05 8.68
CA PRO A 104 4.20 14.85 10.04
C PRO A 104 4.49 13.38 10.32
N ASP A 105 5.35 13.11 11.31
CA ASP A 105 5.42 11.78 11.91
C ASP A 105 4.13 11.51 12.68
N LEU A 106 3.23 10.73 12.07
CA LEU A 106 1.93 10.41 12.64
C LEU A 106 2.03 9.72 14.01
N THR A 107 3.12 9.02 14.31
CA THR A 107 3.28 8.32 15.60
C THR A 107 3.44 9.28 16.77
N THR A 108 3.80 10.54 16.50
CA THR A 108 3.99 11.60 17.50
C THR A 108 2.73 12.41 17.78
N LEU A 109 1.71 12.30 16.93
CA LEU A 109 0.47 13.06 17.05
C LEU A 109 -0.50 12.41 18.04
N ASP A 110 -1.49 13.16 18.52
CA ASP A 110 -2.65 12.57 19.20
C ASP A 110 -3.67 12.00 18.18
N ALA A 111 -4.76 11.41 18.66
CA ALA A 111 -5.76 10.78 17.79
C ALA A 111 -6.40 11.79 16.81
N ALA A 112 -6.72 12.99 17.28
CA ALA A 112 -7.33 14.03 16.45
C ALA A 112 -6.37 14.54 15.36
N GLY A 113 -5.08 14.70 15.69
CA GLY A 113 -4.04 15.05 14.73
C GLY A 113 -3.84 13.97 13.66
N LYS A 114 -3.82 12.69 14.06
CA LYS A 114 -3.76 11.57 13.11
C LYS A 114 -4.95 11.57 12.16
N ASP A 115 -6.16 11.74 12.68
CA ASP A 115 -7.38 11.77 11.86
C ASP A 115 -7.39 12.98 10.91
N ALA A 116 -7.01 14.17 11.38
CA ALA A 116 -6.94 15.37 10.55
C ALA A 116 -5.97 15.19 9.36
N GLU A 117 -4.80 14.60 9.62
CA GLU A 117 -3.79 14.34 8.60
C GLU A 117 -4.24 13.26 7.59
N VAL A 118 -4.83 12.17 8.04
CA VAL A 118 -5.18 11.07 7.14
C VAL A 118 -6.50 11.32 6.42
N CYS A 119 -7.56 11.70 7.14
CA CYS A 119 -8.88 11.94 6.53
C CYS A 119 -8.84 13.20 5.67
N GLY A 120 -8.21 14.28 6.14
CA GLY A 120 -8.11 15.54 5.40
C GLY A 120 -7.37 15.39 4.08
N ALA A 121 -6.32 14.57 4.03
CA ALA A 121 -5.65 14.25 2.77
C ALA A 121 -6.54 13.39 1.85
N GLY A 122 -7.30 12.45 2.41
CA GLY A 122 -8.24 11.61 1.66
C GLY A 122 -9.35 12.41 0.99
N GLU A 123 -9.92 13.39 1.69
CA GLU A 123 -10.94 14.30 1.17
C GLU A 123 -10.40 15.16 0.02
N GLN A 124 -9.20 15.71 0.17
CA GLN A 124 -8.58 16.54 -0.86
C GLN A 124 -8.22 15.73 -2.12
N VAL A 125 -7.70 14.51 -1.96
CA VAL A 125 -7.45 13.60 -3.10
C VAL A 125 -8.77 13.23 -3.80
N GLN A 126 -9.84 12.94 -3.04
CA GLN A 126 -11.16 12.66 -3.62
C GLN A 126 -11.72 13.86 -4.39
N ALA A 127 -11.54 15.07 -3.88
CA ALA A 127 -11.98 16.30 -4.54
C ALA A 127 -11.19 16.58 -5.83
N ALA A 128 -9.86 16.38 -5.81
CA ALA A 128 -9.00 16.67 -6.95
C ALA A 128 -9.06 15.61 -8.06
N PHE A 129 -9.13 14.32 -7.69
CA PHE A 129 -8.98 13.20 -8.65
C PHE A 129 -10.23 12.32 -8.78
N GLY A 130 -11.34 12.69 -8.12
CA GLY A 130 -12.61 11.98 -8.23
C GLY A 130 -12.64 10.61 -7.54
N ARG A 131 -11.58 10.22 -6.83
CA ARG A 131 -11.55 8.97 -6.05
C ARG A 131 -10.83 9.12 -4.72
N ALA A 132 -11.37 8.49 -3.69
CA ALA A 132 -10.73 8.41 -2.40
C ALA A 132 -9.53 7.44 -2.45
N PRO A 133 -8.39 7.82 -1.85
CA PRO A 133 -7.25 6.93 -1.75
C PRO A 133 -7.60 5.68 -0.95
N LYS A 134 -6.95 4.57 -1.27
CA LYS A 134 -7.11 3.28 -0.58
C LYS A 134 -5.85 2.88 0.16
N LEU A 135 -4.72 3.50 -0.14
CA LEU A 135 -3.43 3.23 0.46
C LEU A 135 -2.93 4.49 1.17
N LEU A 136 -2.28 4.29 2.31
CA LEU A 136 -1.55 5.34 3.03
C LEU A 136 -0.06 5.01 2.97
N ARG A 137 0.76 6.00 2.61
CA ARG A 137 2.19 6.01 2.89
C ARG A 137 2.40 6.87 4.13
N PRO A 138 2.67 6.27 5.30
CA PRO A 138 3.00 7.06 6.48
C PRO A 138 4.33 7.79 6.24
N PRO A 139 4.41 9.10 6.51
CA PRO A 139 5.66 9.84 6.48
C PRO A 139 6.78 9.09 7.22
N TYR A 140 7.97 9.06 6.62
CA TYR A 140 9.15 8.36 7.15
C TYR A 140 8.99 6.83 7.31
N GLY A 141 7.88 6.25 6.85
CA GLY A 141 7.54 4.85 7.11
C GLY A 141 7.17 4.58 8.58
N ALA A 142 6.91 5.62 9.38
CA ALA A 142 6.64 5.50 10.80
C ALA A 142 5.22 4.95 11.04
N VAL A 143 5.12 3.79 11.73
CA VAL A 143 3.84 3.11 11.97
C VAL A 143 3.72 2.63 13.41
N ASN A 144 2.54 2.82 13.99
CA ASN A 144 2.06 2.12 15.17
C ASN A 144 0.57 1.77 15.01
N ASP A 145 -0.02 1.08 15.98
CA ASP A 145 -1.43 0.67 15.90
C ASP A 145 -2.41 1.85 15.90
N GLU A 146 -2.08 2.97 16.55
CA GLU A 146 -2.92 4.16 16.54
C GLU A 146 -2.98 4.80 15.14
N VAL A 147 -1.86 4.83 14.41
CA VAL A 147 -1.84 5.25 12.99
C VAL A 147 -2.74 4.35 12.15
N ARG A 148 -2.71 3.03 12.40
CA ARG A 148 -3.56 2.07 11.68
C ARG A 148 -5.04 2.22 12.02
N VAL A 149 -5.36 2.60 13.27
CA VAL A 149 -6.73 2.93 13.69
C VAL A 149 -7.25 4.16 12.93
N ALA A 150 -6.48 5.25 12.90
CA ALA A 150 -6.84 6.45 12.14
C ALA A 150 -7.00 6.13 10.64
N ALA A 151 -6.05 5.40 10.05
CA ALA A 151 -6.11 4.96 8.67
C ALA A 151 -7.40 4.17 8.37
N LYS A 152 -7.78 3.25 9.26
CA LYS A 152 -9.03 2.48 9.12
C LYS A 152 -10.27 3.39 9.17
N ALA A 153 -10.30 4.34 10.11
CA ALA A 153 -11.40 5.29 10.26
C ALA A 153 -11.56 6.15 9.00
N CYS A 154 -10.46 6.51 8.35
CA CYS A 154 -10.42 7.27 7.11
C CYS A 154 -10.56 6.40 5.83
N GLY A 155 -10.91 5.12 5.96
CA GLY A 155 -11.21 4.24 4.81
C GLY A 155 -9.99 3.67 4.08
N ILE A 156 -8.78 3.82 4.64
CA ILE A 156 -7.55 3.22 4.12
C ILE A 156 -7.60 1.69 4.30
N LYS A 157 -7.12 0.98 3.28
CA LYS A 157 -7.11 -0.49 3.21
C LYS A 157 -5.78 -1.10 3.57
N ALA A 158 -4.67 -0.40 3.33
CA ALA A 158 -3.34 -0.82 3.76
C ALA A 158 -2.41 0.39 3.93
N LEU A 159 -1.45 0.25 4.85
CA LEU A 159 -0.31 1.15 4.95
C LEU A 159 0.81 0.55 4.09
N VAL A 160 1.42 1.35 3.24
CA VAL A 160 2.45 0.92 2.29
C VAL A 160 3.78 1.51 2.70
N THR A 161 4.77 0.66 2.93
CA THR A 161 6.19 1.01 3.03
C THR A 161 6.92 0.41 1.82
N TRP A 162 8.26 0.29 1.86
CA TRP A 162 9.05 -0.14 0.71
C TRP A 162 10.14 -1.15 1.11
N THR A 163 10.64 -1.89 0.12
CA THR A 163 11.85 -2.72 0.28
C THR A 163 13.11 -1.97 -0.15
N HIS A 164 13.01 -1.11 -1.14
CA HIS A 164 14.16 -0.39 -1.70
C HIS A 164 13.81 1.08 -1.99
N ASP A 165 14.65 1.99 -1.49
CA ASP A 165 14.63 3.41 -1.87
C ASP A 165 15.64 3.65 -3.00
N PHE A 166 15.17 4.22 -4.11
CA PHE A 166 15.97 4.55 -5.27
C PHE A 166 16.26 6.05 -5.39
N THR A 167 15.78 6.86 -4.46
CA THR A 167 15.93 8.32 -4.48
C THR A 167 17.37 8.70 -4.15
N THR A 168 17.98 9.50 -5.01
CA THR A 168 19.37 9.92 -4.82
C THR A 168 19.52 11.29 -4.18
N TRP A 169 18.48 12.13 -4.19
CA TRP A 169 18.52 13.48 -3.62
C TRP A 169 19.66 14.37 -4.18
N GLY A 170 20.16 14.05 -5.39
CA GLY A 170 21.29 14.74 -6.01
C GLY A 170 22.67 14.17 -5.64
N ASP A 171 22.73 13.19 -4.74
CA ASP A 171 23.95 12.50 -4.38
C ASP A 171 24.35 11.43 -5.40
N THR A 172 25.56 10.89 -5.24
CA THR A 172 26.00 9.74 -6.04
C THR A 172 25.11 8.54 -5.74
N PRO A 173 24.50 7.89 -6.76
CA PRO A 173 23.65 6.75 -6.53
C PRO A 173 24.40 5.61 -5.83
N PRO A 174 23.80 4.97 -4.81
CA PRO A 174 24.37 3.76 -4.23
C PRO A 174 24.32 2.61 -5.26
N PRO A 175 25.06 1.51 -5.02
CA PRO A 175 24.94 0.31 -5.85
C PRO A 175 23.48 -0.12 -6.02
N THR A 176 23.06 -0.31 -7.27
CA THR A 176 21.67 -0.67 -7.59
C THR A 176 21.35 -2.05 -7.01
N PRO A 177 20.32 -2.18 -6.14
CA PRO A 177 19.94 -3.47 -5.57
C PRO A 177 19.34 -4.39 -6.64
N ALA A 178 19.52 -5.70 -6.46
CA ALA A 178 18.86 -6.71 -7.28
C ALA A 178 17.40 -6.88 -6.82
N LEU A 179 16.47 -6.31 -7.59
CA LEU A 179 15.04 -6.39 -7.29
C LEU A 179 14.50 -7.82 -7.40
N LYS A 180 13.46 -8.10 -6.62
CA LYS A 180 12.73 -9.37 -6.55
C LYS A 180 11.25 -9.15 -6.83
N ALA A 181 10.58 -10.22 -7.26
CA ALA A 181 9.13 -10.22 -7.42
C ALA A 181 8.46 -9.77 -6.11
N GLY A 182 7.54 -8.82 -6.21
CA GLY A 182 6.82 -8.28 -5.06
C GLY A 182 7.43 -7.02 -4.42
N ASP A 183 8.63 -6.62 -4.82
CA ASP A 183 9.28 -5.43 -4.25
C ASP A 183 8.48 -4.15 -4.51
N ILE A 184 8.40 -3.32 -3.48
CA ILE A 184 7.85 -1.97 -3.55
C ILE A 184 9.03 -1.00 -3.54
N VAL A 185 9.18 -0.26 -4.64
CA VAL A 185 10.26 0.71 -4.85
C VAL A 185 9.78 2.10 -4.49
N LEU A 186 10.51 2.76 -3.61
CA LEU A 186 10.33 4.16 -3.25
C LEU A 186 11.19 5.07 -4.15
N LEU A 187 10.57 6.15 -4.61
CA LEU A 187 11.18 7.30 -5.27
C LEU A 187 10.54 8.56 -4.65
N HIS A 188 11.14 9.73 -4.85
CA HIS A 188 10.51 11.00 -4.47
C HIS A 188 10.48 11.96 -5.66
N PHE A 189 9.52 12.89 -5.63
CA PHE A 189 9.47 14.00 -6.56
C PHE A 189 10.60 15.00 -6.28
N THR A 190 11.78 14.73 -6.85
CA THR A 190 13.00 15.53 -6.76
C THR A 190 13.51 15.89 -8.17
N PRO A 191 14.49 16.80 -8.29
CA PRO A 191 15.16 17.07 -9.58
C PRO A 191 15.86 15.85 -10.21
N THR A 192 16.07 14.76 -9.45
CA THR A 192 16.69 13.52 -9.94
C THR A 192 15.66 12.46 -10.36
N LEU A 193 14.36 12.73 -10.23
CA LEU A 193 13.30 11.73 -10.40
C LEU A 193 13.39 10.99 -11.74
N ALA A 194 13.61 11.66 -12.87
CA ALA A 194 13.73 10.97 -14.16
C ALA A 194 14.88 9.96 -14.19
N ALA A 195 16.04 10.32 -13.64
CA ALA A 195 17.22 9.44 -13.58
C ALA A 195 17.01 8.28 -12.60
N ASP A 196 16.46 8.56 -11.42
CA ASP A 196 16.18 7.56 -10.40
C ASP A 196 15.12 6.55 -10.87
N LEU A 197 14.07 7.04 -11.53
CA LEU A 197 13.04 6.21 -12.17
C LEU A 197 13.64 5.34 -13.27
N GLN A 198 14.47 5.89 -14.15
CA GLN A 198 15.13 5.11 -15.20
C GLN A 198 16.00 4.00 -14.59
N ARG A 199 16.76 4.30 -13.53
CA ARG A 199 17.57 3.31 -12.80
C ARG A 199 16.73 2.20 -12.18
N ALA A 200 15.58 2.54 -11.58
CA ALA A 200 14.64 1.55 -11.04
C ALA A 200 14.05 0.64 -12.14
N LEU A 201 13.67 1.21 -13.28
CA LEU A 201 13.14 0.46 -14.42
C LEU A 201 14.18 -0.48 -15.03
N ASP A 202 15.45 -0.05 -15.10
CA ASP A 202 16.54 -0.89 -15.59
C ASP A 202 16.87 -2.03 -14.61
N ALA A 203 16.87 -1.76 -13.30
CA ALA A 203 17.02 -2.79 -12.27
C ALA A 203 15.92 -3.85 -12.37
N ALA A 204 14.67 -3.42 -12.54
CA ALA A 204 13.53 -4.32 -12.72
C ALA A 204 13.69 -5.19 -13.97
N ARG A 205 14.07 -4.58 -15.11
CA ARG A 205 14.32 -5.28 -16.36
C ARG A 205 15.44 -6.31 -16.24
N ALA A 206 16.56 -5.95 -15.59
CA ALA A 206 17.68 -6.85 -15.36
C ALA A 206 17.29 -8.06 -14.51
N ALA A 207 16.37 -7.88 -13.55
CA ALA A 207 15.79 -8.96 -12.76
C ALA A 207 14.68 -9.75 -13.48
N GLY A 208 14.33 -9.40 -14.72
CA GLY A 208 13.24 -10.03 -15.47
C GLY A 208 11.84 -9.68 -14.94
N LEU A 209 11.72 -8.55 -14.24
CA LEU A 209 10.51 -8.04 -13.62
C LEU A 209 9.90 -6.89 -14.45
N LYS A 210 8.60 -6.65 -14.27
CA LYS A 210 7.88 -5.55 -14.91
C LYS A 210 7.11 -4.71 -13.87
N PRO A 211 7.02 -3.38 -14.04
CA PRO A 211 6.14 -2.57 -13.22
C PRO A 211 4.67 -3.02 -13.30
N ALA A 212 3.99 -3.11 -12.16
CA ALA A 212 2.58 -3.45 -12.05
C ALA A 212 1.83 -2.49 -11.11
N ALA A 213 0.51 -2.44 -11.24
CA ALA A 213 -0.33 -1.61 -10.38
C ALA A 213 -0.45 -2.26 -8.99
N LEU A 214 -0.13 -1.50 -7.94
CA LEU A 214 -0.03 -2.01 -6.58
C LEU A 214 -1.38 -2.47 -6.01
N LEU A 215 -2.40 -1.60 -5.99
CA LEU A 215 -3.69 -1.92 -5.38
C LEU A 215 -4.36 -3.18 -5.98
N PRO A 216 -4.40 -3.37 -7.31
CA PRO A 216 -4.89 -4.62 -7.89
C PRO A 216 -4.10 -5.85 -7.42
N GLN A 217 -2.77 -5.76 -7.29
CA GLN A 217 -1.98 -6.90 -6.80
C GLN A 217 -2.27 -7.18 -5.32
N LEU A 218 -2.40 -6.16 -4.48
CA LEU A 218 -2.76 -6.34 -3.07
C LEU A 218 -4.10 -7.07 -2.92
N ARG A 219 -5.07 -6.78 -3.80
CA ARG A 219 -6.35 -7.51 -3.85
C ARG A 219 -6.17 -8.95 -4.29
N ALA A 220 -5.40 -9.18 -5.36
CA ALA A 220 -5.14 -10.53 -5.87
C ALA A 220 -4.40 -11.40 -4.84
N ALA A 221 -3.53 -10.81 -4.02
CA ALA A 221 -2.82 -11.47 -2.93
C ALA A 221 -3.68 -11.65 -1.65
N GLY A 222 -4.93 -11.18 -1.64
CA GLY A 222 -5.83 -11.28 -0.47
C GLY A 222 -5.42 -10.37 0.71
N ILE A 223 -4.55 -9.38 0.48
CA ILE A 223 -4.08 -8.46 1.52
C ILE A 223 -5.13 -7.38 1.81
N VAL A 224 -5.82 -6.92 0.77
CA VAL A 224 -6.89 -5.93 0.89
C VAL A 224 -8.16 -6.42 0.19
N SER A 225 -9.32 -6.10 0.80
CA SER A 225 -10.65 -6.30 0.23
C SER A 225 -11.07 -5.13 -0.65
#